data_AF-A0A2V8Y7T5-F1
#
_entry.id   AF-A0A2V8Y7T5-F1
#
_cell.length_a   1.000
_cell.length_b   1.000
_cell.length_c   1.000
_cell.angle_alpha   90.00
_cell.angle_beta   90.00
_cell.angle_gamma   90.00
#
_symmetry.space_group_name_H-M   'P 1'
#
loop_
_entity.id
_entity.type
_entity.pdbx_description
1 polymer ?
#
loop_
_entity_poly.entity_id
_entity_poly.type
_entity_poly.pdbx_seq_one_letter_code
_entity_poly.pdbx_strand_id
1 'polypeptide(L)'
;MSAARRLLIVGGIGLALLGMIYGVWYAVFAEHQELDGMSGSLTAGFRAAADRNAGAAQSALQQYREVKYAYDRHVDVHGHWIGLAMILMVLGIGLDRVGFSEQTKMLLSSGLVLGSFLFPLGVLLQTIRHGPAPQVAAVAGSALVIATLAGMTLGLALPQRND
;
A
#
# COMPACT_ATOMS: atom_id res chain seq x y z
N MET A 1 20.03 -18.13 -11.48
CA MET A 1 19.41 -16.96 -10.84
C MET A 1 19.76 -17.00 -9.36
N SER A 2 20.23 -15.90 -8.77
CA SER A 2 20.50 -15.86 -7.33
C SER A 2 19.21 -16.01 -6.51
N ALA A 3 19.32 -16.43 -5.25
CA ALA A 3 18.17 -16.65 -4.40
C ALA A 3 17.44 -15.32 -4.11
N ALA A 4 18.21 -14.25 -3.89
CA ALA A 4 17.67 -12.90 -3.69
C ALA A 4 16.90 -12.40 -4.92
N ARG A 5 17.42 -12.65 -6.13
CA ARG A 5 16.76 -12.29 -7.38
C ARG A 5 15.43 -13.03 -7.55
N ARG A 6 15.42 -14.34 -7.26
CA ARG A 6 14.20 -15.15 -7.32
C ARG A 6 13.16 -14.66 -6.30
N LEU A 7 13.59 -14.31 -5.09
CA LEU A 7 12.71 -13.79 -4.04
C LEU A 7 12.00 -12.51 -4.48
N LEU A 8 12.73 -11.55 -5.06
CA LEU A 8 12.14 -10.30 -5.54
C LEU A 8 11.13 -10.53 -6.67
N ILE A 9 11.46 -11.35 -7.66
CA ILE A 9 10.56 -11.59 -8.81
C ILE A 9 9.31 -12.36 -8.37
N VAL A 10 9.48 -13.47 -7.65
CA VAL A 10 8.34 -14.29 -7.20
C VAL A 10 7.52 -13.52 -6.16
N GLY A 11 8.16 -12.78 -5.26
CA GLY A 11 7.48 -11.91 -4.30
C GLY A 11 6.69 -10.81 -4.99
N GLY A 12 7.25 -10.17 -6.02
CA GLY A 12 6.56 -9.20 -6.86
C GLY A 12 5.33 -9.79 -7.56
N ILE A 13 5.47 -10.97 -8.19
CA ILE A 13 4.33 -11.66 -8.82
C ILE A 13 3.24 -11.97 -7.79
N GLY A 14 3.62 -12.53 -6.64
CA GLY A 14 2.68 -12.84 -5.56
C GLY A 14 1.95 -11.60 -5.05
N LEU A 15 2.66 -10.48 -4.88
CA LEU A 15 2.10 -9.22 -4.41
C LEU A 15 1.18 -8.58 -5.46
N ALA A 16 1.52 -8.68 -6.76
CA ALA A 16 0.67 -8.22 -7.85
C ALA A 16 -0.64 -9.03 -7.91
N LEU A 17 -0.56 -10.35 -7.80
CA LEU A 17 -1.74 -11.22 -7.75
C LEU A 17 -2.63 -10.88 -6.55
N LEU A 18 -2.04 -10.69 -5.37
CA LEU A 18 -2.76 -10.27 -4.17
C LEU A 18 -3.47 -8.93 -4.39
N GLY A 19 -2.76 -7.93 -4.92
CA GLY A 19 -3.32 -6.62 -5.24
C GLY A 19 -4.46 -6.67 -6.24
N MET A 20 -4.32 -7.47 -7.31
CA MET A 20 -5.39 -7.66 -8.30
C MET A 20 -6.61 -8.36 -7.72
N ILE A 21 -6.43 -9.46 -6.97
CA ILE A 21 -7.54 -10.19 -6.34
C ILE A 21 -8.32 -9.26 -5.41
N TYR A 22 -7.60 -8.54 -4.57
CA TYR A 22 -8.22 -7.62 -3.62
C TYR A 22 -8.91 -6.45 -4.33
N GLY A 23 -8.28 -5.84 -5.35
CA GLY A 23 -8.86 -4.76 -6.13
C GLY A 23 -10.15 -5.17 -6.84
N VAL A 24 -10.18 -6.36 -7.46
CA VAL A 24 -11.38 -6.90 -8.10
C VAL A 24 -12.48 -7.17 -7.07
N TRP A 25 -12.13 -7.78 -5.95
CA TRP A 25 -13.10 -8.01 -4.88
C TRP A 25 -13.71 -6.69 -4.39
N TYR A 26 -12.88 -5.68 -4.13
CA TYR A 26 -13.33 -4.38 -3.64
C TYR A 26 -14.23 -3.67 -4.67
N ALA A 27 -13.80 -3.63 -5.94
CA ALA A 27 -14.57 -3.00 -7.01
C ALA A 27 -15.95 -3.64 -7.21
N VAL A 28 -16.04 -4.97 -7.12
CA VAL A 28 -17.30 -5.70 -7.34
C VAL A 28 -18.24 -5.61 -6.14
N PHE A 29 -17.71 -5.65 -4.92
CA PHE A 29 -18.53 -5.88 -3.73
C PHE A 29 -18.67 -4.70 -2.77
N ALA A 30 -17.80 -3.68 -2.83
CA ALA A 30 -17.76 -2.62 -1.82
C ALA A 30 -17.69 -1.20 -2.38
N GLU A 31 -16.97 -1.00 -3.48
CA GLU A 31 -16.68 0.34 -4.01
C GLU A 31 -17.95 1.15 -4.33
N HIS A 32 -18.95 0.52 -4.96
CA HIS A 32 -20.18 1.20 -5.34
C HIS A 32 -20.99 1.68 -4.13
N GLN A 33 -21.07 0.85 -3.08
CA GLN A 33 -21.79 1.17 -1.86
C GLN A 33 -21.14 2.34 -1.12
N GLU A 34 -19.81 2.43 -1.13
CA GLU A 34 -19.09 3.54 -0.51
C GLU A 34 -19.25 4.85 -1.31
N LEU A 35 -19.23 4.77 -2.65
CA LEU A 35 -19.53 5.90 -3.54
C LEU A 35 -20.97 6.42 -3.34
N ASP A 36 -21.94 5.51 -3.22
CA ASP A 36 -23.32 5.86 -2.91
C ASP A 36 -23.44 6.49 -1.52
N GLY A 37 -22.75 5.93 -0.51
CA GLY A 37 -22.72 6.48 0.84
C GLY A 37 -22.13 7.90 0.90
N MET A 38 -21.05 8.15 0.15
CA MET A 38 -20.46 9.48 0.00
C MET A 38 -21.43 10.48 -0.65
N SER A 39 -22.04 10.10 -1.78
CA SER A 39 -22.98 10.97 -2.49
C SER A 39 -24.25 11.26 -1.68
N GLY A 40 -24.76 10.25 -0.95
CA GLY A 40 -25.88 10.38 -0.04
C GLY A 40 -25.59 11.35 1.11
N SER A 41 -24.40 11.25 1.71
CA SER A 41 -23.97 12.15 2.78
C SER A 41 -23.86 13.60 2.32
N LEU A 42 -23.31 13.86 1.13
CA LEU A 42 -23.25 15.21 0.55
C LEU A 42 -24.65 15.76 0.25
N THR A 43 -25.52 14.93 -0.34
CA THR A 43 -26.90 15.31 -0.64
C THR A 43 -27.67 15.70 0.64
N ALA A 44 -27.53 14.90 1.70
CA ALA A 44 -28.12 15.20 3.00
C ALA A 44 -27.56 16.50 3.60
N GLY A 45 -26.24 16.71 3.50
CA GLY A 45 -25.58 17.94 3.96
C GLY A 45 -26.11 19.19 3.26
N PHE A 46 -26.27 19.16 1.92
CA PHE A 46 -26.80 20.29 1.17
C PHE A 46 -28.27 20.57 1.50
N ARG A 47 -29.10 19.54 1.66
CA ARG A 47 -30.50 19.70 2.10
C ARG A 47 -30.57 20.35 3.48
N ALA A 48 -29.81 19.83 4.44
CA ALA A 48 -29.76 20.40 5.80
C ALA A 48 -29.26 21.85 5.81
N ALA A 49 -28.28 22.20 4.96
CA ALA A 49 -27.81 23.57 4.82
C ALA A 49 -28.89 24.50 4.23
N ALA A 50 -29.66 24.03 3.24
CA ALA A 50 -30.79 24.77 2.67
C ALA A 50 -31.87 25.04 3.73
N ASP A 51 -32.10 24.07 4.63
CA ASP A 51 -33.02 24.20 5.76
C ASP A 51 -32.45 25.02 6.93
N ARG A 52 -31.25 25.60 6.78
CA ARG A 52 -30.49 26.32 7.82
C ARG A 52 -30.22 25.49 9.07
N ASN A 53 -30.23 24.17 8.93
CA ASN A 53 -29.92 23.23 10.01
C ASN A 53 -28.42 22.89 10.00
N ALA A 54 -27.62 23.76 10.61
CA ALA A 54 -26.17 23.61 10.67
C ALA A 54 -25.71 22.31 11.37
N GLY A 55 -26.43 21.86 12.40
CA GLY A 55 -26.11 20.63 13.12
C GLY A 55 -26.25 19.39 12.23
N ALA A 56 -27.37 19.28 11.51
CA ALA A 56 -27.58 18.18 10.57
C ALA A 56 -26.60 18.22 9.39
N ALA A 57 -26.27 19.41 8.88
CA ALA A 57 -25.27 19.57 7.84
C ALA A 57 -23.87 19.11 8.30
N GLN A 58 -23.48 19.46 9.53
CA GLN A 58 -22.20 19.04 10.11
C GLN A 58 -22.14 17.52 10.32
N SER A 59 -23.21 16.91 10.81
CA SER A 59 -23.31 15.46 10.97
C SER A 59 -23.17 14.73 9.64
N ALA A 60 -23.84 15.21 8.59
CA ALA A 60 -23.73 14.65 7.24
C ALA A 60 -22.29 14.76 6.68
N LEU A 61 -21.59 15.88 6.93
CA LEU A 61 -20.19 16.04 6.55
C LEU A 61 -19.24 15.14 7.36
N GLN A 62 -19.53 14.88 8.63
CA GLN A 62 -18.76 13.89 9.41
C GLN A 62 -18.94 12.49 8.81
N GLN A 63 -20.16 12.10 8.48
CA GLN A 63 -20.43 10.81 7.85
C GLN A 63 -19.74 10.67 6.49
N TYR A 64 -19.76 11.73 5.67
CA TYR A 64 -18.98 11.76 4.43
C TYR A 64 -17.49 11.51 4.67
N ARG A 65 -16.89 12.16 5.68
CA ARG A 65 -15.47 11.99 5.99
C ARG A 65 -15.12 10.55 6.37
N GLU A 66 -15.95 9.90 7.18
CA GLU A 66 -15.72 8.51 7.61
C GLU A 66 -15.81 7.55 6.42
N VAL A 67 -16.85 7.66 5.58
CA VAL A 67 -17.01 6.80 4.39
C VAL A 67 -15.87 7.04 3.40
N LYS A 68 -15.52 8.31 3.15
CA LYS A 68 -14.39 8.65 2.27
C LYS A 68 -13.07 8.11 2.79
N TYR A 69 -12.85 8.18 4.11
CA TYR A 69 -11.63 7.67 4.71
C TYR A 69 -11.48 6.17 4.44
N ALA A 70 -12.54 5.37 4.65
CA ALA A 70 -12.53 3.94 4.33
C ALA A 70 -12.25 3.69 2.84
N TYR A 71 -12.97 4.38 1.95
CA TYR A 71 -12.78 4.31 0.51
C TYR A 71 -11.34 4.57 0.08
N ASP A 72 -10.75 5.68 0.55
CA ASP A 72 -9.38 6.05 0.20
C ASP A 72 -8.40 4.99 0.70
N ARG A 73 -8.61 4.40 1.89
CA ARG A 73 -7.76 3.30 2.38
C ARG A 73 -7.90 2.04 1.52
N HIS A 74 -9.12 1.67 1.11
CA HIS A 74 -9.33 0.49 0.27
C HIS A 74 -8.68 0.64 -1.11
N VAL A 75 -8.82 1.80 -1.74
CA VAL A 75 -8.18 2.14 -3.02
C VAL A 75 -6.65 2.16 -2.87
N ASP A 76 -6.14 2.79 -1.81
CA ASP A 76 -4.70 2.85 -1.55
C ASP A 76 -4.08 1.45 -1.43
N VAL A 77 -4.74 0.52 -0.75
CA VAL A 77 -4.20 -0.83 -0.50
C VAL A 77 -3.87 -1.56 -1.80
N HIS A 78 -4.83 -1.64 -2.74
CA HIS A 78 -4.60 -2.34 -4.00
C HIS A 78 -3.56 -1.61 -4.85
N GLY A 79 -3.61 -0.28 -4.89
CA GLY A 79 -2.68 0.56 -5.65
C GLY A 79 -1.24 0.37 -5.18
N HIS A 80 -1.01 0.40 -3.87
CA HIS A 80 0.32 0.22 -3.30
C HIS A 80 0.84 -1.21 -3.49
N TRP A 81 0.03 -2.25 -3.31
CA TRP A 81 0.48 -3.62 -3.58
C TRP A 81 0.93 -3.81 -5.04
N ILE A 82 0.19 -3.28 -6.01
CA ILE A 82 0.58 -3.35 -7.43
C ILE A 82 1.84 -2.50 -7.71
N GLY A 83 1.89 -1.27 -7.21
CA GLY A 83 3.05 -0.38 -7.41
C GLY A 83 4.34 -0.96 -6.83
N LEU A 84 4.27 -1.51 -5.62
CA LEU A 84 5.41 -2.15 -4.96
C LEU A 84 5.78 -3.48 -5.61
N ALA A 85 4.81 -4.24 -6.11
CA ALA A 85 5.08 -5.44 -6.90
C ALA A 85 5.93 -5.12 -8.15
N MET A 86 5.61 -4.03 -8.85
CA MET A 86 6.40 -3.57 -10.00
C MET A 86 7.84 -3.22 -9.59
N ILE A 87 8.00 -2.51 -8.47
CA ILE A 87 9.33 -2.18 -7.92
C ILE A 87 10.13 -3.46 -7.60
N LEU A 88 9.52 -4.44 -6.94
CA LEU A 88 10.14 -5.73 -6.64
C LEU A 88 10.62 -6.43 -7.91
N MET A 89 9.77 -6.52 -8.94
CA MET A 89 10.13 -7.18 -10.20
C MET A 89 11.26 -6.45 -10.94
N VAL A 90 11.19 -5.12 -11.05
CA VAL A 90 12.21 -4.30 -11.73
C VAL A 90 13.56 -4.42 -11.02
N LEU A 91 13.58 -4.33 -9.68
CA LEU A 91 14.81 -4.53 -8.91
C LEU A 91 15.31 -5.96 -8.99
N GLY A 92 14.42 -6.95 -8.98
CA GLY A 92 14.78 -8.35 -9.21
C GLY A 92 15.47 -8.58 -10.55
N ILE A 93 15.00 -7.94 -11.62
CA ILE A 93 15.65 -7.99 -12.94
C ILE A 93 17.06 -7.35 -12.89
N GLY A 94 17.18 -6.21 -12.20
CA GLY A 94 18.43 -5.45 -12.08
C GLY A 94 19.38 -5.90 -10.95
N LEU A 95 19.02 -6.92 -10.16
CA LEU A 95 19.72 -7.22 -8.90
C LEU A 95 21.19 -7.61 -9.09
N ASP A 96 21.51 -8.21 -10.23
CA ASP A 96 22.88 -8.62 -10.57
C ASP A 96 23.83 -7.40 -10.69
N ARG A 97 23.30 -6.18 -10.86
CA ARG A 97 24.08 -4.94 -10.91
C ARG A 97 24.41 -4.36 -9.53
N VAL A 98 23.82 -4.86 -8.46
CA VAL A 98 24.07 -4.38 -7.09
C VAL A 98 25.42 -4.93 -6.62
N GLY A 99 26.37 -4.06 -6.28
CA GLY A 99 27.75 -4.41 -5.90
C GLY A 99 27.93 -5.01 -4.50
N PHE A 100 26.86 -5.54 -3.89
CA PHE A 100 26.92 -6.21 -2.60
C PHE A 100 27.08 -7.72 -2.70
N SER A 101 27.52 -8.34 -1.61
CA SER A 101 27.52 -9.79 -1.45
C SER A 101 26.09 -10.36 -1.51
N GLU A 102 25.95 -11.64 -1.85
CA GLU A 102 24.64 -12.31 -1.92
C GLU A 102 23.89 -12.26 -0.58
N GLN A 103 24.59 -12.33 0.57
CA GLN A 103 23.97 -12.24 1.89
C GLN A 103 23.27 -10.89 2.10
N THR A 104 23.93 -9.77 1.75
CA THR A 104 23.35 -8.43 1.87
C THR A 104 22.23 -8.22 0.85
N LYS A 105 22.38 -8.72 -0.38
CA LYS A 105 21.30 -8.71 -1.38
C LYS A 105 20.07 -9.44 -0.86
N MET A 106 20.25 -10.59 -0.22
CA MET A 106 19.17 -11.39 0.35
C MET A 106 18.50 -10.67 1.53
N LEU A 107 19.27 -10.05 2.42
CA LEU A 107 18.72 -9.24 3.52
C LEU A 107 17.86 -8.07 3.00
N LEU A 108 18.40 -7.29 2.05
CA LEU A 108 17.69 -6.16 1.46
C LEU A 108 16.44 -6.62 0.71
N SER A 109 16.53 -7.71 -0.05
CA SER A 109 15.40 -8.27 -0.79
C SER A 109 14.30 -8.76 0.15
N SER A 110 14.67 -9.44 1.23
CA SER A 110 13.72 -9.95 2.22
C SER A 110 13.03 -8.81 2.96
N GLY A 111 13.77 -7.78 3.36
CA GLY A 111 13.21 -6.58 3.97
C GLY A 111 12.27 -5.84 3.01
N LEU A 112 12.63 -5.73 1.73
CA LEU A 112 11.80 -5.07 0.73
C LEU A 112 10.49 -5.82 0.49
N VAL A 113 10.52 -7.15 0.36
CA VAL A 113 9.29 -7.96 0.26
C VAL A 113 8.42 -7.83 1.51
N LEU A 114 9.02 -7.95 2.70
CA LEU A 114 8.29 -7.84 3.96
C LEU A 114 7.65 -6.47 4.13
N GLY A 115 8.39 -5.39 3.88
CA GLY A 115 7.88 -4.02 3.95
C GLY A 115 6.78 -3.77 2.91
N SER A 116 6.96 -4.29 1.69
CA SER A 116 5.99 -4.14 0.60
C SER A 116 4.65 -4.82 0.89
N PHE A 117 4.67 -5.89 1.67
CA PHE A 117 3.46 -6.54 2.16
C PHE A 117 2.87 -5.84 3.39
N LEU A 118 3.71 -5.56 4.40
CA LEU A 118 3.29 -5.04 5.69
C LEU A 118 2.69 -3.63 5.61
N PHE A 119 3.26 -2.77 4.75
CA PHE A 119 2.77 -1.40 4.63
C PHE A 119 1.32 -1.33 4.17
N PRO A 120 0.93 -1.88 2.99
CA PRO A 120 -0.46 -1.79 2.56
C PRO A 120 -1.37 -2.66 3.44
N LEU A 121 -0.89 -3.74 4.05
CA LEU A 121 -1.65 -4.46 5.07
C LEU A 121 -1.98 -3.56 6.28
N GLY A 122 -1.02 -2.76 6.76
CA GLY A 122 -1.26 -1.80 7.83
C GLY A 122 -2.28 -0.73 7.45
N VAL A 123 -2.25 -0.28 6.19
CA VAL A 123 -3.26 0.65 5.63
C VAL A 123 -4.64 -0.01 5.60
N LEU A 124 -4.73 -1.27 5.17
CA LEU A 124 -6.00 -2.02 5.16
C LEU A 124 -6.57 -2.19 6.57
N LEU A 125 -5.73 -2.52 7.54
CA LEU A 125 -6.18 -2.71 8.92
C LEU A 125 -6.76 -1.44 9.56
N GLN A 126 -6.44 -0.25 9.04
CA GLN A 126 -7.05 1.01 9.48
C GLN A 126 -8.54 1.09 9.16
N THR A 127 -9.03 0.38 8.13
CA THR A 127 -10.48 0.35 7.81
C THR A 127 -11.29 -0.50 8.78
N ILE A 128 -10.66 -1.52 9.39
CA ILE A 128 -11.31 -2.44 10.33
C ILE A 128 -11.24 -1.90 11.75
N ARG A 129 -10.07 -1.40 12.16
CA ARG A 129 -9.86 -0.87 13.51
C ARG A 129 -9.16 0.47 13.44
N HIS A 130 -9.90 1.49 13.87
CA HIS A 130 -9.34 2.82 14.09
C HIS A 130 -8.46 2.76 15.34
N GLY A 131 -7.15 2.93 15.17
CA GLY A 131 -6.21 2.86 16.29
C GLY A 131 -4.74 2.97 15.89
N PRO A 132 -3.85 3.13 16.89
CA PRO A 132 -2.43 3.36 16.64
C PRO A 132 -1.71 2.13 16.07
N ALA A 133 -2.18 0.91 16.36
CA ALA A 133 -1.48 -0.30 15.93
C ALA A 133 -1.44 -0.50 14.40
N PRO A 134 -2.56 -0.42 13.65
CA PRO A 134 -2.53 -0.43 12.18
C PRO A 134 -1.67 0.68 11.57
N GLN A 135 -1.71 1.87 12.17
CA GLN A 135 -0.90 3.01 11.74
C GLN A 135 0.60 2.75 11.94
N VAL A 136 1.01 2.21 13.09
CA VAL A 136 2.40 1.83 13.36
C VAL A 136 2.87 0.75 12.38
N ALA A 137 2.03 -0.24 12.07
CA ALA A 137 2.36 -1.27 11.08
C ALA A 137 2.58 -0.65 9.68
N ALA A 138 1.72 0.27 9.26
CA ALA A 138 1.87 0.98 7.99
C ALA A 138 3.17 1.80 7.95
N VAL A 139 3.46 2.57 9.00
CA VAL A 139 4.68 3.39 9.10
C VAL A 139 5.93 2.53 9.14
N ALA A 140 5.94 1.46 9.92
CA ALA A 140 7.09 0.55 10.00
C ALA A 140 7.34 -0.15 8.66
N GLY A 141 6.28 -0.61 8.00
CA GLY A 141 6.37 -1.22 6.67
C GLY A 141 6.92 -0.25 5.63
N SER A 142 6.45 1.00 5.61
CA SER A 142 6.90 2.00 4.63
C SER A 142 8.34 2.44 4.89
N ALA A 143 8.71 2.62 6.16
CA ALA A 143 10.09 2.89 6.56
C ALA A 143 11.04 1.76 6.13
N LEU A 144 10.62 0.50 6.26
CA LEU A 144 11.39 -0.65 5.82
C LEU A 144 11.55 -0.68 4.28
N VAL A 145 10.50 -0.38 3.52
CA VAL A 145 10.58 -0.22 2.05
C VAL A 145 11.58 0.87 1.69
N ILE A 146 11.48 2.06 2.30
CA ILE A 146 12.37 3.18 2.03
C ILE A 146 13.83 2.82 2.34
N ALA A 147 14.09 2.24 3.51
CA ALA A 147 15.43 1.88 3.94
C ALA A 147 16.07 0.82 3.02
N THR A 148 15.29 -0.20 2.63
CA THR A 148 15.79 -1.27 1.75
C THR A 148 15.98 -0.79 0.31
N LEU A 149 15.10 0.08 -0.20
CA LEU A 149 15.29 0.75 -1.49
C LEU A 149 16.55 1.62 -1.49
N ALA A 150 16.74 2.45 -0.45
CA ALA A 150 17.94 3.26 -0.29
C ALA A 150 19.21 2.39 -0.23
N GLY A 151 19.14 1.26 0.47
CA GLY A 151 20.22 0.27 0.49
C GLY A 151 20.52 -0.27 -0.91
N MET A 152 19.51 -0.68 -1.67
CA MET A 152 19.70 -1.20 -3.03
C MET A 152 20.26 -0.14 -3.99
N THR A 153 19.79 1.11 -3.92
CA THR A 153 20.35 2.20 -4.75
C THR A 153 21.80 2.52 -4.39
N LEU A 154 22.16 2.52 -3.11
CA LEU A 154 23.57 2.65 -2.71
C LEU A 154 24.41 1.49 -3.27
N GLY A 155 23.88 0.27 -3.23
CA GLY A 155 24.55 -0.90 -3.79
C GLY A 155 24.75 -0.83 -5.32
N LEU A 156 23.87 -0.13 -6.06
CA LEU A 156 24.06 0.12 -7.49
C LEU A 156 25.21 1.09 -7.78
N ALA A 157 25.56 1.97 -6.84
CA ALA A 157 26.70 2.90 -6.98
C ALA A 157 28.05 2.24 -6.67
N LEU A 158 28.06 1.03 -6.11
CA LEU A 158 29.29 0.31 -5.76
C LEU A 158 29.84 -0.48 -6.96
N PRO A 159 31.17 -0.65 -7.04
CA PRO A 159 31.78 -1.54 -8.02
C PRO A 159 31.22 -2.95 -7.91
N GLN A 160 31.02 -3.62 -9.05
CA GLN A 160 30.58 -5.01 -9.05
C GLN A 160 31.67 -5.89 -8.42
N ARG A 161 31.29 -6.66 -7.41
CA ARG A 161 32.13 -7.72 -6.86
C ARG A 161 31.94 -8.97 -7.69
N ASN A 162 33.04 -9.46 -8.28
CA ASN A 162 33.10 -10.77 -8.92
C ASN A 162 33.33 -11.79 -7.80
N ASP A 163 32.24 -12.31 -7.23
CA ASP A 163 32.27 -13.44 -6.30
C ASP A 163 32.37 -14.76 -7.08
#